data_AF-A0A973CE67-F1
#
_entry.id   AF-A0A973CE67-F1
#
_cell.length_a   1.000
_cell.length_b   1.000
_cell.length_c   1.000
_cell.angle_alpha   90.00
_cell.angle_beta   90.00
_cell.angle_gamma   90.00
#
_symmetry.space_group_name_H-M   'P 1'
#
loop_
_entity.id
_entity.type
_entity.pdbx_description
1 polymer ?
#
loop_
_entity_poly.entity_id
_entity_poly.type
_entity_poly.pdbx_seq_one_letter_code
_entity_poly.pdbx_strand_id
1 'polypeptide(L)'
;MITTTNQATETRSINEIARHFLNLADKPLPTKLHSALNTVFTKPRDDDKPEIKAFRKRVIVTVKSYGNDHYQIMSGRVNAIYNALCLIAIVGVGPTKKIFQYAVQTPKKTKTLTRLEQNQEQALIFFCLGVQSSNLACIEALLLSDNFDLFSQKLPSPFSVDDNDQYNLTPMLAFFDKKIPWPDYVADYQCAAASYENKAFDLAKLQLATLKEKAVVSLPVVTALSRRIAANEKEADEAFTYIQSLLN
;
A
#
# COMPACT_ATOMS: atom_id res chain seq x y z
N MET A 1 -10.01 14.25 41.24
CA MET A 1 -11.02 13.33 40.70
C MET A 1 -10.76 13.18 39.21
N ILE A 2 -10.19 12.05 38.79
CA ILE A 2 -9.95 11.76 37.38
C ILE A 2 -11.11 10.90 36.92
N THR A 3 -12.04 11.50 36.19
CA THR A 3 -13.11 10.77 35.49
C THR A 3 -12.44 10.07 34.31
N THR A 4 -11.97 8.84 34.53
CA THR A 4 -11.62 7.93 33.44
C THR A 4 -12.94 7.56 32.78
N THR A 5 -13.32 8.29 31.73
CA THR A 5 -14.30 7.78 30.78
C THR A 5 -13.75 6.46 30.27
N ASN A 6 -14.36 5.35 30.70
CA ASN A 6 -14.09 4.01 30.17
C ASN A 6 -14.50 3.98 28.70
N GLN A 7 -13.70 4.60 27.85
CA GLN A 7 -13.72 4.35 26.43
C GLN A 7 -13.13 2.96 26.25
N ALA A 8 -13.92 2.03 25.69
CA ALA A 8 -13.40 0.72 25.35
C ALA A 8 -12.19 0.89 24.41
N THR A 9 -11.04 0.35 24.82
CA THR A 9 -9.81 0.36 24.04
C THR A 9 -9.53 -1.02 23.47
N GLU A 10 -8.83 -1.05 22.34
CA GLU A 10 -8.32 -2.28 21.75
C GLU A 10 -7.24 -2.87 22.66
N THR A 11 -7.20 -4.21 22.75
CA THR A 11 -6.18 -4.92 23.54
C THR A 11 -4.80 -4.89 22.88
N ARG A 12 -4.76 -4.67 21.56
CA ARG A 12 -3.53 -4.65 20.77
C ARG A 12 -2.98 -3.23 20.61
N SER A 13 -1.67 -3.11 20.66
CA SER A 13 -0.92 -1.89 20.34
C SER A 13 -0.99 -1.55 18.84
N ILE A 14 -0.61 -0.30 18.50
CA ILE A 14 -0.47 0.17 17.10
C ILE A 14 0.40 -0.78 16.27
N ASN A 15 1.52 -1.23 16.84
CA ASN A 15 2.46 -2.10 16.14
C ASN A 15 1.86 -3.49 15.91
N GLU A 16 1.18 -4.07 16.90
CA GLU A 16 0.55 -5.39 16.77
C GLU A 16 -0.57 -5.38 15.73
N ILE A 17 -1.36 -4.31 15.69
CA ILE A 17 -2.38 -4.11 14.65
C ILE A 17 -1.73 -3.97 13.27
N ALA A 18 -0.67 -3.18 13.15
CA ALA A 18 0.06 -3.05 11.90
C ALA A 18 0.66 -4.39 11.42
N ARG A 19 1.28 -5.16 12.31
CA ARG A 19 1.79 -6.51 11.98
C ARG A 19 0.68 -7.43 11.48
N HIS A 20 -0.48 -7.39 12.13
CA HIS A 20 -1.63 -8.19 11.73
C HIS A 20 -2.10 -7.84 10.31
N PHE A 21 -2.23 -6.55 9.96
CA PHE A 21 -2.62 -6.14 8.60
C PHE A 21 -1.56 -6.44 7.54
N LEU A 22 -0.31 -6.61 7.93
CA LEU A 22 0.81 -6.93 7.03
C LEU A 22 1.14 -8.41 7.00
N ASN A 23 0.32 -9.26 7.64
CA ASN A 23 0.58 -10.70 7.78
C ASN A 23 1.99 -11.02 8.27
N LEU A 24 2.56 -10.12 9.08
CA LEU A 24 3.80 -10.35 9.80
C LEU A 24 3.44 -11.17 11.03
N ALA A 25 3.68 -12.48 10.99
CA ALA A 25 3.45 -13.40 12.10
C ALA A 25 4.26 -12.99 13.35
N ASP A 26 5.32 -13.74 13.69
CA ASP A 26 6.18 -13.40 14.83
C ASP A 26 7.31 -12.42 14.48
N LYS A 27 7.36 -11.97 13.21
CA LYS A 27 8.38 -11.03 12.74
C LYS A 27 8.11 -9.62 13.28
N PRO A 28 9.15 -8.89 13.70
CA PRO A 28 8.99 -7.50 14.10
C PRO A 28 8.60 -6.61 12.92
N LEU A 29 7.89 -5.52 13.21
CA LEU A 29 7.61 -4.49 12.21
C LEU A 29 8.93 -3.81 11.80
N PRO A 30 9.18 -3.56 10.49
CA PRO A 30 10.39 -2.85 10.06
C PRO A 30 10.55 -1.50 10.78
N THR A 31 11.77 -1.20 11.27
CA THR A 31 12.04 -0.01 12.09
C THR A 31 11.60 1.31 11.44
N LYS A 32 11.77 1.42 10.12
CA LYS A 32 11.30 2.58 9.34
C LYS A 32 9.78 2.72 9.40
N LEU A 33 9.04 1.62 9.27
CA LEU A 33 7.58 1.62 9.31
C LEU A 33 7.05 1.87 10.73
N HIS A 34 7.70 1.29 11.74
CA HIS A 34 7.43 1.62 13.15
C HIS A 34 7.58 3.13 13.40
N SER A 35 8.68 3.72 12.93
CA SER A 35 8.97 5.15 13.07
C SER A 35 7.96 6.03 12.30
N ALA A 36 7.50 5.56 11.14
CA ALA A 36 6.48 6.21 10.34
C ALA A 36 5.13 6.27 11.09
N LEU A 37 4.65 5.14 11.61
CA LEU A 37 3.39 5.08 12.38
C LEU A 37 3.47 5.95 13.64
N ASN A 38 4.60 5.93 14.35
CA ASN A 38 4.82 6.83 15.48
C ASN A 38 4.76 8.30 15.06
N THR A 39 5.37 8.66 13.94
CA THR A 39 5.33 10.04 13.43
C THR A 39 3.90 10.51 13.12
N VAL A 40 3.06 9.62 12.59
CA VAL A 40 1.65 9.91 12.32
C VAL A 40 0.88 10.05 13.64
N PHE A 41 0.86 9.01 14.48
CA PHE A 41 -0.10 8.92 15.58
C PHE A 41 0.41 9.39 16.95
N THR A 42 1.69 9.23 17.26
CA THR A 42 2.16 9.37 18.66
C THR A 42 3.07 10.57 18.86
N LYS A 43 4.05 10.82 17.98
CA LYS A 43 5.10 11.83 18.16
C LYS A 43 4.52 13.25 18.14
N PRO A 44 4.43 13.99 19.26
CA PRO A 44 4.13 15.41 19.21
C PRO A 44 5.30 16.15 18.55
N ARG A 45 5.02 17.15 17.72
CA ARG A 45 6.00 18.22 17.49
C ARG A 45 5.65 19.34 18.45
N ASP A 46 6.67 19.94 19.06
CA ASP A 46 6.49 20.98 20.08
C ASP A 46 5.74 22.21 19.51
N ASP A 47 5.90 22.46 18.21
CA ASP A 47 5.27 23.59 17.49
C ASP A 47 3.87 23.28 16.91
N ASP A 48 3.41 22.03 16.94
CA ASP A 48 2.12 21.66 16.36
C ASP A 48 0.96 22.15 17.27
N LYS A 49 0.12 23.06 16.76
CA LYS A 49 -1.08 23.58 17.44
C LYS A 49 -2.01 22.44 17.92
N PRO A 50 -2.74 22.59 19.05
CA PRO A 50 -3.65 21.56 19.56
C PRO A 50 -4.66 21.03 18.53
N GLU A 51 -5.18 21.92 17.69
CA GLU A 51 -6.10 21.63 16.57
C GLU A 51 -5.47 20.69 15.54
N ILE A 52 -4.17 20.84 15.29
CA ILE A 52 -3.38 20.03 14.35
C ILE A 52 -3.10 18.62 14.92
N LYS A 53 -3.26 18.43 16.24
CA LYS A 53 -3.14 17.13 16.92
C LYS A 53 -4.50 16.48 17.20
N ALA A 54 -5.62 17.16 16.94
CA ALA A 54 -6.96 16.71 17.32
C ALA A 54 -7.31 15.33 16.73
N PHE A 55 -6.82 15.02 15.52
CA PHE A 55 -7.05 13.73 14.87
C PHE A 55 -6.51 12.55 15.68
N ARG A 56 -5.41 12.72 16.42
CA ARG A 56 -4.82 11.65 17.23
C ARG A 56 -5.77 11.23 18.34
N LYS A 57 -6.46 12.19 18.96
CA LYS A 57 -7.48 11.93 19.98
C LYS A 57 -8.71 11.19 19.44
N ARG A 58 -8.90 11.10 18.11
CA ARG A 58 -9.93 10.25 17.50
C ARG A 58 -9.51 8.79 17.36
N VAL A 59 -8.21 8.49 17.49
CA VAL A 59 -7.63 7.16 17.25
C VAL A 59 -7.07 6.56 18.52
N ILE A 60 -6.35 7.35 19.31
CA ILE A 60 -5.60 6.88 20.48
C ILE A 60 -5.98 7.62 21.75
N VAL A 61 -5.85 6.90 22.87
CA VAL A 61 -5.92 7.41 24.23
C VAL A 61 -4.54 7.26 24.88
N THR A 62 -4.07 8.31 25.53
CA THR A 62 -2.86 8.25 26.35
C THR A 62 -3.22 7.64 27.70
N VAL A 63 -2.65 6.49 28.01
CA VAL A 63 -2.70 5.87 29.33
C VAL A 63 -1.43 6.28 30.07
N LYS A 64 -1.59 7.07 31.12
CA LYS A 64 -0.49 7.46 32.00
C LYS A 64 -0.20 6.31 32.95
N SER A 65 0.99 5.71 32.85
CA SER A 65 1.52 4.81 33.85
C SER A 65 2.67 5.48 34.60
N TYR A 66 3.00 5.01 35.80
CA TYR A 66 4.14 5.50 36.57
C TYR A 66 5.44 5.28 35.78
N GLY A 67 5.91 6.33 35.11
CA GLY A 67 7.21 6.37 34.43
C GLY A 67 7.19 6.26 32.91
N ASN A 68 6.09 5.86 32.26
CA ASN A 68 5.96 5.88 30.79
C ASN A 68 4.51 6.09 30.34
N ASP A 69 4.30 7.05 29.44
CA ASP A 69 3.05 7.19 28.72
C ASP A 69 2.95 6.11 27.63
N HIS A 70 1.83 5.39 27.60
CA HIS A 70 1.53 4.41 26.56
C HIS A 70 0.27 4.79 25.79
N TYR A 71 0.26 4.55 24.49
CA TYR A 71 -0.87 4.88 23.62
C TYR A 71 -1.67 3.62 23.30
N GLN A 72 -2.94 3.63 23.66
CA GLN A 72 -3.91 2.59 23.30
C GLN A 72 -4.81 3.07 22.17
N ILE A 73 -5.25 2.17 21.31
CA ILE A 73 -6.19 2.48 20.22
C ILE A 73 -7.62 2.41 20.76
N MET A 74 -8.46 3.37 20.39
CA MET A 74 -9.88 3.36 20.73
C MET A 74 -10.60 2.23 19.97
N SER A 75 -11.58 1.60 20.60
CA SER A 75 -12.35 0.53 19.96
C SER A 75 -12.97 0.98 18.63
N GLY A 76 -12.87 0.13 17.60
CA GLY A 76 -13.36 0.42 16.26
C GLY A 76 -12.50 1.40 15.44
N ARG A 77 -11.33 1.80 15.95
CA ARG A 77 -10.37 2.68 15.25
C ARG A 77 -9.15 1.96 14.69
N VAL A 78 -9.15 0.63 14.70
CA VAL A 78 -8.10 -0.20 14.10
C VAL A 78 -7.88 0.10 12.62
N ASN A 79 -8.96 0.44 11.90
CA ASN A 79 -8.89 0.78 10.48
C ASN A 79 -8.14 2.09 10.21
N ALA A 80 -8.00 3.00 11.19
CA ALA A 80 -7.13 4.16 11.05
C ALA A 80 -5.66 3.74 10.88
N ILE A 81 -5.23 2.67 11.55
CA ILE A 81 -3.86 2.14 11.40
C ILE A 81 -3.69 1.54 10.00
N TYR A 82 -4.67 0.76 9.55
CA TYR A 82 -4.69 0.23 8.19
C TYR A 82 -4.62 1.36 7.13
N ASN A 83 -5.48 2.37 7.26
CA ASN A 83 -5.52 3.49 6.32
C ASN A 83 -4.21 4.29 6.33
N ALA A 84 -3.56 4.44 7.48
CA ALA A 84 -2.23 5.04 7.54
C ALA A 84 -1.18 4.20 6.81
N LEU A 85 -1.23 2.86 6.92
CA LEU A 85 -0.35 1.98 6.15
C LEU A 85 -0.56 2.16 4.64
N CYS A 86 -1.81 2.18 4.16
CA CYS A 86 -2.14 2.48 2.76
C CYS A 86 -1.52 3.82 2.33
N LEU A 87 -1.82 4.89 3.05
CA LEU A 87 -1.39 6.24 2.67
C LEU A 87 0.13 6.40 2.76
N ILE A 88 0.80 5.75 3.73
CA ILE A 88 2.26 5.77 3.83
C ILE A 88 2.88 5.13 2.58
N ALA A 89 2.32 4.01 2.10
CA ALA A 89 2.80 3.40 0.86
C ALA A 89 2.59 4.34 -0.34
N ILE A 90 1.44 5.04 -0.38
CA ILE A 90 1.06 5.86 -1.53
C ILE A 90 1.83 7.18 -1.59
N VAL A 91 1.78 7.97 -0.52
CA VAL A 91 2.26 9.37 -0.46
C VAL A 91 3.35 9.61 0.59
N GLY A 92 3.74 8.59 1.33
CA GLY A 92 4.74 8.71 2.39
C GLY A 92 4.21 9.31 3.70
N VAL A 93 5.09 9.41 4.69
CA VAL A 93 4.73 9.70 6.09
C VAL A 93 4.19 11.12 6.30
N GLY A 94 4.87 12.11 5.74
CA GLY A 94 4.53 13.53 5.91
C GLY A 94 3.14 13.87 5.36
N PRO A 95 2.87 13.57 4.07
CA PRO A 95 1.55 13.75 3.49
C PRO A 95 0.46 12.93 4.19
N THR A 96 0.73 11.67 4.57
CA THR A 96 -0.22 10.87 5.35
C THR A 96 -0.66 11.58 6.63
N LYS A 97 0.28 12.12 7.41
CA LYS A 97 -0.06 12.87 8.62
C LYS A 97 -0.98 14.06 8.30
N LYS A 98 -0.69 14.81 7.23
CA LYS A 98 -1.54 15.93 6.79
C LYS A 98 -2.95 15.49 6.41
N ILE A 99 -3.10 14.37 5.70
CA ILE A 99 -4.42 13.82 5.33
C ILE A 99 -5.27 13.55 6.59
N PHE A 100 -4.70 12.90 7.61
CA PHE A 100 -5.40 12.69 8.88
C PHE A 100 -5.72 13.98 9.62
N GLN A 101 -4.86 15.00 9.54
CA GLN A 101 -5.12 16.32 10.11
C GLN A 101 -6.29 17.02 9.42
N TYR A 102 -6.37 16.96 8.10
CA TYR A 102 -7.48 17.56 7.34
C TYR A 102 -8.81 16.85 7.59
N ALA A 103 -8.79 15.53 7.84
CA ALA A 103 -9.99 14.74 8.11
C ALA A 103 -10.76 15.16 9.39
N VAL A 104 -10.18 16.04 10.24
CA VAL A 104 -10.85 16.60 11.43
C VAL A 104 -11.06 18.12 11.35
N GLN A 105 -10.63 18.78 10.28
CA GLN A 105 -10.79 20.22 10.12
C GLN A 105 -12.14 20.57 9.47
N THR A 106 -12.79 21.61 10.00
CA THR A 106 -14.04 22.17 9.45
C THR A 106 -13.79 23.63 9.02
N PRO A 107 -14.16 24.05 7.80
CA PRO A 107 -14.64 23.23 6.68
C PRO A 107 -13.53 22.33 6.12
N LYS A 108 -13.90 21.16 5.58
CA LYS A 108 -12.97 20.29 4.87
C LYS A 108 -12.36 21.08 3.71
N LYS A 109 -11.10 21.51 3.83
CA LYS A 109 -10.38 22.18 2.75
C LYS A 109 -10.03 21.13 1.69
N THR A 110 -10.99 20.83 0.82
CA THR A 110 -10.89 19.87 -0.30
C THR A 110 -9.69 20.11 -1.20
N LYS A 111 -9.24 21.36 -1.33
CA LYS A 111 -8.11 21.74 -2.19
C LYS A 111 -6.73 21.24 -1.73
N THR A 112 -6.56 20.73 -0.50
CA THR A 112 -5.23 20.29 -0.02
C THR A 112 -5.05 18.77 -0.02
N LEU A 113 -6.10 18.01 -0.35
CA LEU A 113 -6.01 16.59 -0.69
C LEU A 113 -5.58 16.37 -2.16
N THR A 114 -5.28 17.47 -2.88
CA THR A 114 -4.92 17.49 -4.31
C THR A 114 -3.85 16.46 -4.62
N ARG A 115 -4.31 15.38 -5.27
CA ARG A 115 -3.57 14.31 -5.93
C ARG A 115 -2.64 13.53 -5.01
N LEU A 116 -2.79 12.21 -5.04
CA LEU A 116 -1.86 11.28 -4.40
C LEU A 116 -0.53 11.30 -5.19
N GLU A 117 0.26 12.35 -5.04
CA GLU A 117 1.52 12.54 -5.77
C GLU A 117 2.58 11.54 -5.29
N GLN A 118 3.20 10.86 -6.26
CA GLN A 118 4.27 9.91 -5.99
C GLN A 118 5.62 10.56 -6.28
N ASN A 119 6.63 10.23 -5.47
CA ASN A 119 8.00 10.50 -5.86
C ASN A 119 8.50 9.48 -6.91
N GLN A 120 9.66 9.76 -7.52
CA GLN A 120 10.22 8.91 -8.57
C GLN A 120 10.46 7.45 -8.11
N GLU A 121 10.91 7.24 -6.88
CA GLU A 121 11.14 5.90 -6.34
C GLU A 121 9.82 5.13 -6.15
N GLN A 122 8.80 5.79 -5.58
CA GLN A 122 7.45 5.23 -5.42
C GLN A 122 6.83 4.86 -6.77
N ALA A 123 7.02 5.69 -7.81
CA ALA A 123 6.53 5.38 -9.15
C ALA A 123 7.13 4.07 -9.70
N LEU A 124 8.43 3.84 -9.49
CA LEU A 124 9.08 2.58 -9.89
C LEU A 124 8.56 1.39 -9.08
N ILE A 125 8.42 1.55 -7.76
CA ILE A 125 7.88 0.50 -6.88
C ILE A 125 6.45 0.15 -7.29
N PHE A 126 5.63 1.16 -7.55
CA PHE A 126 4.23 1.00 -7.95
C PHE A 126 4.12 0.22 -9.23
N PHE A 127 4.96 0.57 -10.22
CA PHE A 127 5.07 -0.20 -11.43
C PHE A 127 5.41 -1.66 -11.12
N CYS A 128 6.50 -1.94 -10.41
CA CYS A 128 6.94 -3.30 -10.10
C CYS A 128 5.90 -4.12 -9.31
N LEU A 129 5.17 -3.49 -8.39
CA LEU A 129 4.12 -4.10 -7.56
C LEU A 129 2.73 -4.06 -8.20
N GLY A 130 2.61 -3.58 -9.45
CA GLY A 130 1.37 -3.58 -10.21
C GLY A 130 0.30 -2.58 -9.73
N VAL A 131 0.65 -1.56 -8.94
CA VAL A 131 -0.30 -0.51 -8.52
C VAL A 131 -0.88 0.19 -9.76
N GLN A 132 -2.19 0.16 -9.94
CA GLN A 132 -2.85 0.76 -11.10
C GLN A 132 -3.42 2.14 -10.76
N SER A 133 -3.51 3.01 -11.77
CA SER A 133 -4.12 4.34 -11.63
C SER A 133 -5.58 4.28 -11.16
N SER A 134 -6.31 3.23 -11.52
CA SER A 134 -7.70 2.98 -11.07
C SER A 134 -7.79 2.73 -9.56
N ASN A 135 -6.85 1.98 -8.97
CA ASN A 135 -6.78 1.77 -7.52
C ASN A 135 -6.59 3.11 -6.79
N LEU A 136 -5.67 3.94 -7.28
CA LEU A 136 -5.37 5.24 -6.69
C LEU A 136 -6.55 6.21 -6.82
N ALA A 137 -7.22 6.23 -7.97
CA ALA A 137 -8.41 7.05 -8.19
C ALA A 137 -9.57 6.66 -7.26
N CYS A 138 -9.74 5.37 -6.98
CA CYS A 138 -10.74 4.89 -6.03
C CYS A 138 -10.45 5.38 -4.60
N ILE A 139 -9.19 5.31 -4.16
CA ILE A 139 -8.76 5.82 -2.85
C ILE A 139 -8.98 7.34 -2.77
N GLU A 140 -8.58 8.09 -3.81
CA GLU A 140 -8.77 9.54 -3.86
C GLU A 140 -10.25 9.92 -3.79
N ALA A 141 -11.12 9.22 -4.53
CA ALA A 141 -12.57 9.44 -4.48
C ALA A 141 -13.16 9.20 -3.08
N LEU A 142 -12.70 8.16 -2.36
CA LEU A 142 -13.14 7.89 -1.00
C LEU A 142 -12.67 8.98 -0.02
N LEU A 143 -11.42 9.43 -0.13
CA LEU A 143 -10.89 10.49 0.73
C LEU A 143 -11.61 11.83 0.56
N LEU A 144 -12.11 12.10 -0.65
CA LEU A 144 -12.89 13.29 -0.96
C LEU A 144 -14.38 13.15 -0.62
N SER A 145 -14.87 11.94 -0.36
CA SER A 145 -16.27 11.68 -0.05
C SER A 145 -16.64 12.16 1.35
N ASP A 146 -17.83 12.75 1.49
CA ASP A 146 -18.37 13.11 2.80
C ASP A 146 -18.88 11.90 3.60
N ASN A 147 -19.15 10.78 2.92
CA ASN A 147 -19.69 9.57 3.52
C ASN A 147 -18.61 8.60 4.03
N PHE A 148 -17.33 8.92 3.80
CA PHE A 148 -16.21 8.08 4.22
C PHE A 148 -15.56 8.61 5.51
N ASP A 149 -15.51 7.78 6.56
CA ASP A 149 -14.78 8.09 7.80
C ASP A 149 -13.41 7.41 7.80
N LEU A 150 -12.36 8.18 7.51
CA LEU A 150 -10.95 7.74 7.51
C LEU A 150 -10.52 7.05 8.81
N PHE A 151 -11.22 7.30 9.92
CA PHE A 151 -10.88 6.78 11.23
C PHE A 151 -11.52 5.43 11.57
N SER A 152 -12.64 5.05 10.95
CA SER A 152 -13.36 3.79 11.25
C SER A 152 -13.59 2.90 10.04
N GLN A 153 -13.67 3.45 8.83
CA GLN A 153 -13.85 2.68 7.61
C GLN A 153 -12.49 2.36 6.98
N LYS A 154 -12.47 1.38 6.06
CA LYS A 154 -11.24 0.83 5.48
C LYS A 154 -11.10 1.26 4.02
N LEU A 155 -9.94 1.81 3.66
CA LEU A 155 -9.58 2.08 2.28
C LEU A 155 -9.36 0.76 1.50
N PRO A 156 -9.58 0.72 0.19
CA PRO A 156 -9.10 -0.40 -0.63
C PRO A 156 -7.57 -0.42 -0.64
N SER A 157 -6.99 -1.60 -0.88
CA SER A 157 -5.55 -1.72 -1.08
C SER A 157 -5.10 -0.97 -2.35
N PRO A 158 -3.95 -0.27 -2.32
CA PRO A 158 -3.37 0.31 -3.53
C PRO A 158 -2.74 -0.74 -4.45
N PHE A 159 -2.43 -1.93 -3.96
CA PHE A 159 -1.76 -2.97 -4.73
C PHE A 159 -2.76 -3.78 -5.56
N SER A 160 -2.38 -4.14 -6.78
CA SER A 160 -3.19 -5.06 -7.57
C SER A 160 -3.05 -6.47 -7.01
N VAL A 161 -4.18 -7.14 -6.94
CA VAL A 161 -4.35 -8.42 -6.27
C VAL A 161 -4.20 -9.53 -7.32
N ASP A 162 -3.28 -10.46 -7.10
CA ASP A 162 -3.53 -11.85 -7.47
C ASP A 162 -4.46 -12.41 -6.37
N ASP A 163 -5.68 -12.79 -6.75
CA ASP A 163 -6.73 -13.48 -5.98
C ASP A 163 -7.28 -12.82 -4.68
N ASN A 164 -8.49 -12.26 -4.77
CA ASN A 164 -9.52 -12.05 -3.73
C ASN A 164 -9.25 -11.23 -2.44
N ASP A 165 -8.04 -10.77 -2.13
CA ASP A 165 -7.80 -9.93 -0.94
C ASP A 165 -7.71 -8.42 -1.26
N GLN A 166 -8.88 -7.78 -1.36
CA GLN A 166 -9.02 -6.33 -1.61
C GLN A 166 -8.37 -5.42 -0.56
N TYR A 167 -7.88 -5.99 0.55
CA TYR A 167 -7.25 -5.28 1.64
C TYR A 167 -5.82 -5.76 1.95
N ASN A 168 -5.20 -6.50 1.04
CA ASN A 168 -3.83 -6.98 1.26
C ASN A 168 -2.83 -5.83 1.16
N LEU A 169 -2.14 -5.52 2.26
CA LEU A 169 -1.05 -4.53 2.29
C LEU A 169 0.34 -5.15 2.39
N THR A 170 0.45 -6.48 2.42
CA THR A 170 1.74 -7.18 2.50
C THR A 170 2.76 -6.68 1.46
N PRO A 171 2.39 -6.35 0.19
CA PRO A 171 3.34 -5.82 -0.79
C PRO A 171 4.05 -4.52 -0.36
N MET A 172 3.47 -3.73 0.55
CA MET A 172 4.11 -2.51 1.03
C MET A 172 5.41 -2.76 1.81
N LEU A 173 5.65 -4.00 2.27
CA LEU A 173 6.88 -4.35 2.97
C LEU A 173 8.12 -4.15 2.08
N ALA A 174 7.97 -4.28 0.75
CA ALA A 174 9.04 -4.04 -0.21
C ALA A 174 9.59 -2.60 -0.19
N PHE A 175 8.82 -1.62 0.31
CA PHE A 175 9.28 -0.24 0.48
C PHE A 175 10.25 -0.08 1.68
N PHE A 176 10.20 -1.03 2.62
CA PHE A 176 10.93 -0.97 3.88
C PHE A 176 12.00 -2.06 4.02
N ASP A 177 11.97 -3.04 3.11
CA ASP A 177 13.01 -4.06 2.97
C ASP A 177 14.33 -3.47 2.45
N LYS A 178 15.39 -4.30 2.44
CA LYS A 178 16.74 -3.92 1.98
C LYS A 178 16.68 -3.26 0.61
N LYS A 179 17.68 -2.42 0.28
CA LYS A 179 17.79 -1.67 -0.98
C LYS A 179 17.50 -2.57 -2.21
N ILE A 180 16.27 -2.51 -2.72
CA ILE A 180 15.85 -3.21 -3.93
C ILE A 180 16.25 -2.34 -5.13
N PRO A 181 16.91 -2.89 -6.16
CA PRO A 181 17.29 -2.14 -7.34
C PRO A 181 16.08 -2.00 -8.30
N TRP A 182 15.08 -1.21 -7.89
CA TRP A 182 13.87 -0.96 -8.69
C TRP A 182 14.15 -0.48 -10.12
N PRO A 183 15.09 0.47 -10.36
CA PRO A 183 15.42 0.88 -11.73
C PRO A 183 15.87 -0.28 -12.61
N ASP A 184 16.68 -1.19 -12.07
CA ASP A 184 17.19 -2.35 -12.81
C ASP A 184 16.05 -3.33 -13.13
N TYR A 185 15.13 -3.56 -12.19
CA TYR A 185 13.96 -4.42 -12.43
C TYR A 185 13.05 -3.85 -13.52
N VAL A 186 12.87 -2.53 -13.55
CA VAL A 186 12.09 -1.86 -14.60
C VAL A 186 12.80 -1.97 -15.95
N ALA A 187 14.12 -1.75 -16.00
CA ALA A 187 14.90 -1.87 -17.23
C ALA A 187 14.85 -3.30 -17.80
N ASP A 188 15.09 -4.31 -16.96
CA ASP A 188 15.02 -5.72 -17.33
C ASP A 188 13.61 -6.09 -17.86
N TYR A 189 12.56 -5.57 -17.22
CA TYR A 189 11.18 -5.76 -17.68
C TYR A 189 10.94 -5.09 -19.04
N GLN A 190 11.44 -3.87 -19.25
CA GLN A 190 11.27 -3.15 -20.51
C GLN A 190 11.94 -3.88 -21.69
N CYS A 191 13.10 -4.52 -21.46
CA CYS A 191 13.72 -5.40 -22.45
C CYS A 191 12.81 -6.59 -22.80
N ALA A 192 12.20 -7.24 -21.81
CA ALA A 192 11.25 -8.31 -22.04
C ALA A 192 9.99 -7.86 -22.79
N ALA A 193 9.45 -6.69 -22.43
CA ALA A 193 8.31 -6.10 -23.11
C ALA A 193 8.61 -5.76 -24.58
N ALA A 194 9.79 -5.21 -24.87
CA ALA A 194 10.23 -4.95 -26.24
C ALA A 194 10.38 -6.24 -27.05
N SER A 195 10.92 -7.32 -26.47
CA SER A 195 10.96 -8.64 -27.11
C SER A 195 9.56 -9.18 -27.43
N TYR A 196 8.61 -9.00 -26.50
CA TYR A 196 7.21 -9.38 -26.71
C TYR A 196 6.55 -8.57 -27.84
N GLU A 197 6.75 -7.25 -27.89
CA GLU A 197 6.23 -6.39 -28.96
C GLU A 197 6.80 -6.78 -30.33
N ASN A 198 8.06 -7.21 -30.37
CA ASN A 198 8.72 -7.74 -31.57
C ASN A 198 8.34 -9.20 -31.89
N LYS A 199 7.36 -9.79 -31.18
CA LYS A 199 6.91 -11.18 -31.32
C LYS A 199 7.99 -12.24 -31.07
N ALA A 200 9.10 -11.87 -30.42
CA ALA A 200 10.14 -12.79 -29.99
C ALA A 200 9.76 -13.44 -28.64
N PHE A 201 8.71 -14.28 -28.65
CA PHE A 201 8.10 -14.80 -27.43
C PHE A 201 9.05 -15.66 -26.57
N ASP A 202 9.88 -16.49 -27.18
CA ASP A 202 10.89 -17.30 -26.46
C ASP A 202 11.90 -16.42 -25.73
N LEU A 203 12.38 -15.37 -26.39
CA LEU A 203 13.31 -14.42 -25.81
C LEU A 203 12.65 -13.64 -24.65
N ALA A 204 11.41 -13.19 -24.85
CA ALA A 204 10.64 -12.51 -23.82
C ALA A 204 10.43 -13.39 -22.58
N LYS A 205 10.10 -14.68 -22.75
CA LYS A 205 9.98 -15.64 -21.66
C LYS A 205 11.28 -15.84 -20.91
N LEU A 206 12.39 -16.01 -21.61
CA LEU A 206 13.71 -16.19 -21.01
C LEU A 206 14.11 -14.97 -20.17
N GLN A 207 13.88 -13.76 -20.69
CA GLN A 207 14.13 -12.51 -19.98
C GLN A 207 13.26 -12.38 -18.73
N LEU A 208 11.97 -12.73 -18.81
CA LEU A 208 11.06 -12.72 -17.66
C LEU A 208 11.43 -13.77 -16.60
N ALA A 209 11.86 -14.96 -17.01
CA ALA A 209 12.33 -16.01 -16.11
C ALA A 209 13.59 -15.55 -15.36
N THR A 210 14.55 -14.98 -16.08
CA THR A 210 15.78 -14.41 -15.49
C THR A 210 15.45 -13.31 -14.47
N LEU A 211 14.54 -12.40 -14.82
CA LEU A 211 14.11 -11.35 -13.91
C LEU A 211 13.42 -11.92 -12.66
N LYS A 212 12.59 -12.95 -12.82
CA LYS A 212 11.92 -13.63 -11.71
C LYS A 212 12.91 -14.32 -10.75
N GLU A 213 13.98 -14.91 -11.28
CA GLU A 213 15.04 -15.53 -10.47
C GLU A 213 15.90 -14.49 -9.74
N LYS A 214 16.17 -13.34 -10.38
CA LYS A 214 16.92 -12.22 -9.79
C LYS A 214 16.11 -11.44 -8.75
N ALA A 215 14.78 -11.44 -8.88
CA ALA A 215 13.89 -10.64 -8.04
C ALA A 215 13.83 -11.17 -6.60
N VAL A 216 14.09 -10.30 -5.63
CA VAL A 216 13.96 -10.63 -4.20
C VAL A 216 12.50 -10.64 -3.75
N VAL A 217 11.63 -9.96 -4.50
CA VAL A 217 10.20 -9.85 -4.25
C VAL A 217 9.42 -10.38 -5.44
N SER A 218 8.21 -10.86 -5.19
CA SER A 218 7.28 -11.18 -6.28
C SER A 218 6.97 -9.92 -7.08
N LEU A 219 7.02 -10.02 -8.41
CA LEU A 219 6.76 -8.93 -9.35
C LEU A 219 5.47 -9.22 -10.14
N PRO A 220 4.30 -8.70 -9.71
CA PRO A 220 3.03 -8.91 -10.41
C PRO A 220 3.07 -8.56 -11.89
N VAL A 221 3.83 -7.53 -12.29
CA VAL A 221 3.99 -7.16 -13.70
C VAL A 221 4.64 -8.24 -14.55
N VAL A 222 5.60 -8.98 -14.00
CA VAL A 222 6.25 -10.11 -14.67
C VAL A 222 5.23 -11.23 -14.88
N THR A 223 4.48 -11.58 -13.83
CA THR A 223 3.41 -12.59 -13.92
C THR A 223 2.36 -12.21 -14.95
N ALA A 224 1.93 -10.95 -14.97
CA ALA A 224 0.94 -10.46 -15.93
C ALA A 224 1.42 -10.56 -17.38
N LEU A 225 2.67 -10.17 -17.66
CA LEU A 225 3.25 -10.28 -19.00
C LEU A 225 3.45 -11.75 -19.42
N SER A 226 3.93 -12.61 -18.52
CA SER A 226 4.04 -14.05 -18.79
C SER A 226 2.69 -14.69 -19.13
N ARG A 227 1.62 -14.32 -18.41
CA ARG A 227 0.24 -14.78 -18.71
C ARG A 227 -0.22 -14.32 -20.10
N ARG A 228 0.08 -13.08 -20.48
CA ARG A 228 -0.24 -12.55 -21.82
C ARG A 228 0.49 -13.30 -22.93
N ILE A 229 1.78 -13.60 -22.75
CA ILE A 229 2.54 -14.39 -23.73
C ILE A 229 1.90 -15.77 -23.90
N ALA A 230 1.61 -16.47 -22.80
CA ALA A 230 1.00 -17.80 -22.85
C ALA A 230 -0.40 -17.80 -23.51
N ALA A 231 -1.19 -16.74 -23.30
CA ALA A 231 -2.49 -16.59 -23.95
C ALA A 231 -2.34 -16.44 -25.48
N ASN A 232 -1.42 -15.59 -25.94
CA ASN A 232 -1.19 -15.40 -27.37
C ASN A 232 -0.68 -16.67 -28.08
N GLU A 233 0.20 -17.42 -27.43
CA GLU A 233 0.69 -18.70 -27.99
C GLU A 233 -0.42 -19.74 -28.08
N LYS A 234 -1.26 -19.82 -27.04
CA LYS A 234 -2.42 -20.71 -27.05
C LYS A 234 -3.38 -20.34 -28.18
N GLU A 235 -3.67 -19.06 -28.38
CA GLU A 235 -4.50 -18.59 -29.49
C GLU A 235 -3.88 -18.93 -30.86
N ALA A 236 -2.55 -18.81 -30.99
CA ALA A 236 -1.84 -19.17 -32.22
C ALA A 236 -1.87 -20.67 -32.51
N ASP A 237 -1.69 -21.51 -31.50
CA ASP A 237 -1.77 -22.97 -31.61
C ASP A 237 -3.20 -23.44 -31.97
N GLU A 238 -4.22 -22.83 -31.36
CA GLU A 238 -5.62 -23.08 -31.70
C GLU A 238 -5.94 -22.67 -33.14
N ALA A 239 -5.47 -21.50 -33.59
CA ALA A 239 -5.64 -21.04 -34.97
C ALA A 239 -4.92 -21.96 -35.98
N PHE A 240 -3.71 -22.41 -35.67
CA PHE A 240 -2.95 -23.34 -36.52
C PHE A 240 -3.66 -24.69 -36.64
N THR A 241 -4.13 -25.24 -35.52
CA THR A 241 -4.88 -26.50 -35.47
C THR A 241 -6.16 -26.42 -36.30
N TYR A 242 -6.87 -25.30 -36.21
CA TYR A 242 -8.06 -25.05 -37.03
C TYR A 242 -7.74 -25.01 -38.53
N ILE A 243 -6.70 -24.28 -38.95
CA ILE A 243 -6.28 -24.23 -40.36
C ILE A 243 -5.88 -25.62 -40.86
N GLN A 244 -5.15 -26.39 -40.06
CA GLN A 244 -4.76 -27.75 -40.42
C GLN A 244 -5.98 -28.67 -40.59
N SER A 245 -7.03 -28.49 -39.77
CA SER A 245 -8.29 -29.24 -39.91
C SER A 245 -9.10 -28.88 -41.15
N LEU A 246 -8.89 -27.70 -41.74
CA LEU A 246 -9.55 -27.28 -42.98
C LEU A 246 -8.79 -27.75 -44.25
N LEU A 247 -7.51 -28.05 -44.12
CA LEU A 247 -6.62 -28.47 -45.22
C LEU A 247 -6.57 -29.99 -45.40
N ASN A 248 -7.04 -30.76 -44.42
CA ASN A 248 -7.15 -32.23 -44.43
C ASN A 248 -8.60 -32.67 -44.57
#